data_AF-E4KPS5-F1
#
_entry.id   AF-E4KPS5-F1
#
_cell.length_a   1.000
_cell.length_b   1.000
_cell.length_c   1.000
_cell.angle_alpha   90.00
_cell.angle_beta   90.00
_cell.angle_gamma   90.00
#
_symmetry.space_group_name_H-M   'P 1'
#
loop_
_entity.id
_entity.type
_entity.pdbx_description
1 polymer ?
#
loop_
_entity_poly.entity_id
_entity_poly.type
_entity_poly.pdbx_seq_one_letter_code
_entity_poly.pdbx_strand_id
1 'polypeptide(L)'
;MKQDFNRQASSNKLKRLIRREHLVLTLLTLVCLVLLFHFVPFNTSYRLNHAEALVAQLYQDKDFVFLNEKLDSGDLKRAQGAVKRLVGEPRYQWQRILDQGKAKFKIQADLFSLYQKPNLTQLREGQAKFKADLSSEQVALLDQDFAWSNSDAMTELLDQAKRQAQADWQTIIGLNQALAKLEKYRNFDRSQVKEIVQTAVNFNLSLKKVAHHPQVDQDQTEFYQFLDQFIDKLAKEHQQKVFTKAEILDIFDIDYAAQKLNDTDLDIRPKIALTFDDGPALDTTDQALAILDKYHVKATFFMVGRSVELYPDIAQRVAKAGHEIGNHSYDHPDFAKISDQAVLDQINKTQAIIQKVTGVTPRYYRMPYGSGGKRVYQLIPDLTSITWNTDTMDWKFAEGQLIYDQIMSQLSDDMLVLFHDSHQASIDALGMFVPALVERHYKFVDPTELEFDFRY
;
A
#
# COMPACT_ATOMS: atom_id res chain seq x y z
N MET A 1 54.67 -104.74 -3.44
CA MET A 1 55.21 -103.50 -2.84
C MET A 1 55.50 -102.34 -3.81
N LYS A 2 55.70 -102.54 -5.13
CA LYS A 2 55.97 -101.41 -6.07
C LYS A 2 54.75 -100.73 -6.70
N GLN A 3 53.54 -101.32 -6.64
CA GLN A 3 52.34 -100.73 -7.25
C GLN A 3 51.57 -99.76 -6.32
N ASP A 4 51.64 -99.92 -4.99
CA ASP A 4 50.93 -99.04 -4.04
C ASP A 4 51.61 -97.68 -3.84
N PHE A 5 52.94 -97.62 -3.97
CA PHE A 5 53.70 -96.36 -3.83
C PHE A 5 53.40 -95.35 -4.96
N ASN A 6 53.08 -95.85 -6.16
CA ASN A 6 52.85 -95.00 -7.34
C ASN A 6 51.42 -94.41 -7.37
N ARG A 7 50.43 -95.11 -6.78
CA ARG A 7 49.06 -94.57 -6.63
C ARG A 7 48.97 -93.47 -5.55
N GLN A 8 49.72 -93.60 -4.45
CA GLN A 8 49.77 -92.57 -3.40
C GLN A 8 50.47 -91.29 -3.86
N ALA A 9 51.55 -91.39 -4.65
CA ALA A 9 52.25 -90.23 -5.20
C ALA A 9 51.41 -89.45 -6.24
N SER A 10 50.67 -90.16 -7.10
CA SER A 10 49.74 -89.56 -8.07
C SER A 10 48.54 -88.89 -7.39
N SER A 11 47.94 -89.54 -6.38
CA SER A 11 46.83 -88.98 -5.59
C SER A 11 47.22 -87.69 -4.86
N ASN A 12 48.42 -87.63 -4.28
CA ASN A 12 48.92 -86.43 -3.59
C ASN A 12 49.26 -85.28 -4.55
N LYS A 13 49.73 -85.58 -5.77
CA LYS A 13 49.93 -84.57 -6.83
C LYS A 13 48.60 -83.98 -7.30
N LEU A 14 47.59 -84.82 -7.53
CA LEU A 14 46.26 -84.40 -7.95
C LEU A 14 45.56 -83.55 -6.87
N LYS A 15 45.66 -83.95 -5.59
CA LYS A 15 45.14 -83.17 -4.44
C LYS A 15 45.84 -81.81 -4.28
N ARG A 16 47.14 -81.70 -4.60
CA ARG A 16 47.87 -80.42 -4.59
C ARG A 16 47.50 -79.52 -5.76
N LEU A 17 47.24 -80.09 -6.94
CA LEU A 17 46.77 -79.34 -8.10
C LEU A 17 45.38 -78.74 -7.85
N ILE A 18 44.44 -79.58 -7.38
CA ILE A 18 43.07 -79.17 -7.05
C ILE A 18 43.06 -78.09 -5.96
N ARG A 19 43.91 -78.20 -4.92
CA ARG A 19 44.05 -77.13 -3.90
C ARG A 19 44.59 -75.82 -4.46
N ARG A 20 45.51 -75.86 -5.43
CA ARG A 20 46.06 -74.65 -6.07
C ARG A 20 45.01 -73.97 -6.95
N GLU A 21 44.26 -74.73 -7.73
CA GLU A 21 43.18 -74.19 -8.57
C GLU A 21 42.05 -73.60 -7.72
N HIS A 22 41.66 -74.27 -6.63
CA HIS A 22 40.70 -73.69 -5.68
C HIS A 22 41.23 -72.41 -5.04
N LEU A 23 42.50 -72.36 -4.63
CA LEU A 23 43.08 -71.14 -4.05
C LEU A 23 43.08 -69.97 -5.04
N VAL A 24 43.43 -70.23 -6.32
CA VAL A 24 43.43 -69.23 -7.39
C VAL A 24 42.01 -68.76 -7.71
N LEU A 25 41.04 -69.68 -7.81
CA LEU A 25 39.63 -69.31 -7.98
C LEU A 25 39.13 -68.47 -6.81
N THR A 26 39.48 -68.84 -5.57
CA THR A 26 39.05 -68.13 -4.37
C THR A 26 39.62 -66.71 -4.35
N LEU A 27 40.90 -66.53 -4.70
CA LEU A 27 41.53 -65.22 -4.84
C LEU A 27 40.91 -64.37 -5.96
N LEU A 28 40.63 -64.98 -7.12
CA LEU A 28 39.93 -64.29 -8.22
C LEU A 28 38.53 -63.88 -7.83
N THR A 29 37.76 -64.73 -7.15
CA THR A 29 36.44 -64.34 -6.62
C THR A 29 36.54 -63.27 -5.55
N LEU A 30 37.57 -63.26 -4.71
CA LEU A 30 37.78 -62.22 -3.69
C LEU A 30 38.14 -60.88 -4.35
N VAL A 31 39.00 -60.89 -5.36
CA VAL A 31 39.36 -59.71 -6.15
C VAL A 31 38.14 -59.21 -6.94
N CYS A 32 37.37 -60.09 -7.58
CA CYS A 32 36.11 -59.73 -8.23
C CYS A 32 35.07 -59.22 -7.24
N LEU A 33 34.98 -59.77 -6.01
CA LEU A 33 34.08 -59.27 -4.97
C LEU A 33 34.53 -57.92 -4.43
N VAL A 34 35.83 -57.68 -4.27
CA VAL A 34 36.39 -56.37 -3.85
C VAL A 34 36.23 -55.33 -4.96
N LEU A 35 36.41 -55.71 -6.21
CA LEU A 35 36.14 -54.87 -7.38
C LEU A 35 34.64 -54.62 -7.54
N LEU A 36 33.79 -55.63 -7.40
CA LEU A 36 32.34 -55.45 -7.29
C LEU A 36 32.00 -54.53 -6.12
N PHE A 37 32.60 -54.68 -4.94
CA PHE A 37 32.35 -53.76 -3.81
C PHE A 37 32.81 -52.32 -4.09
N HIS A 38 33.84 -52.14 -4.92
CA HIS A 38 34.27 -50.82 -5.40
C HIS A 38 33.41 -50.28 -6.56
N PHE A 39 32.72 -51.15 -7.30
CA PHE A 39 31.91 -50.82 -8.49
C PHE A 39 30.39 -51.05 -8.30
N VAL A 40 29.93 -51.45 -7.10
CA VAL A 40 28.53 -51.72 -6.78
C VAL A 40 27.78 -50.40 -6.56
N PRO A 41 26.62 -50.19 -7.23
CA PRO A 41 25.87 -48.93 -7.27
C PRO A 41 25.29 -48.45 -5.93
N PHE A 42 25.37 -49.24 -4.85
CA PHE A 42 24.79 -48.90 -3.54
C PHE A 42 25.40 -47.64 -2.90
N ASN A 43 26.68 -47.34 -3.14
CA ASN A 43 27.32 -46.14 -2.59
C ASN A 43 27.06 -44.89 -3.46
N THR A 44 26.85 -45.08 -4.77
CA THR A 44 26.65 -43.98 -5.73
C THR A 44 25.29 -43.33 -5.53
N SER A 45 24.22 -44.13 -5.39
CA SER A 45 22.87 -43.60 -5.11
C SER A 45 22.78 -42.92 -3.74
N TYR A 46 23.43 -43.48 -2.71
CA TYR A 46 23.48 -42.84 -1.39
C TYR A 46 24.20 -41.48 -1.43
N ARG A 47 25.38 -41.41 -2.07
CA ARG A 47 26.13 -40.15 -2.20
C ARG A 47 25.37 -39.11 -3.01
N LEU A 48 24.67 -39.54 -4.06
CA LEU A 48 23.83 -38.67 -4.88
C LEU A 48 22.67 -38.10 -4.05
N ASN A 49 21.87 -38.96 -3.41
CA ASN A 49 20.74 -38.54 -2.58
C ASN A 49 21.18 -37.63 -1.43
N HIS A 50 22.34 -37.91 -0.83
CA HIS A 50 22.89 -37.07 0.24
C HIS A 50 23.37 -35.70 -0.28
N ALA A 51 24.02 -35.64 -1.45
CA ALA A 51 24.41 -34.38 -2.07
C ALA A 51 23.19 -33.56 -2.51
N GLU A 52 22.19 -34.21 -3.11
CA GLU A 52 20.90 -33.61 -3.46
C GLU A 52 20.21 -33.02 -2.23
N ALA A 53 20.09 -33.78 -1.14
CA ALA A 53 19.47 -33.29 0.09
C ALA A 53 20.20 -32.06 0.67
N LEU A 54 21.54 -32.08 0.70
CA LEU A 54 22.32 -30.96 1.21
C LEU A 54 22.27 -29.72 0.31
N VAL A 55 22.23 -29.89 -1.02
CA VAL A 55 22.06 -28.75 -1.94
C VAL A 55 20.64 -28.22 -1.87
N ALA A 56 19.61 -29.08 -1.83
CA ALA A 56 18.22 -28.68 -1.70
C ALA A 56 17.95 -27.90 -0.40
N GLN A 57 18.62 -28.26 0.71
CA GLN A 57 18.52 -27.53 1.97
C GLN A 57 19.02 -26.07 1.90
N LEU A 58 19.86 -25.74 0.92
CA LEU A 58 20.30 -24.36 0.71
C LEU A 58 19.16 -23.46 0.24
N TYR A 59 18.10 -24.03 -0.34
CA TYR A 59 17.03 -23.30 -1.01
C TYR A 59 15.69 -23.49 -0.29
N GLN A 60 14.82 -22.49 -0.39
CA GLN A 60 13.45 -22.56 0.17
C GLN A 60 12.44 -23.11 -0.84
N ASP A 61 12.75 -23.04 -2.13
CA ASP A 61 11.92 -23.51 -3.22
C ASP A 61 12.61 -24.64 -4.00
N LYS A 62 11.80 -25.44 -4.70
CA LYS A 62 12.27 -26.60 -5.48
C LYS A 62 12.93 -26.19 -6.80
N ASP A 63 12.73 -24.95 -7.22
CA ASP A 63 13.25 -24.41 -8.49
C ASP A 63 14.62 -23.75 -8.32
N PHE A 64 15.19 -23.79 -7.11
CA PHE A 64 16.49 -23.24 -6.73
C PHE A 64 16.61 -21.72 -6.98
N VAL A 65 15.51 -21.00 -6.81
CA VAL A 65 15.44 -19.55 -7.06
C VAL A 65 15.96 -18.77 -5.87
N PHE A 66 15.47 -19.07 -4.67
CA PHE A 66 15.74 -18.35 -3.43
C PHE A 66 16.42 -19.25 -2.40
N LEU A 67 17.45 -18.69 -1.76
CA LEU A 67 18.12 -19.38 -0.66
C LEU A 67 17.27 -19.34 0.61
N ASN A 68 17.55 -20.26 1.51
CA ASN A 68 17.01 -20.25 2.85
C ASN A 68 17.57 -19.06 3.64
N GLU A 69 16.72 -18.33 4.35
CA GLU A 69 17.10 -17.12 5.10
C GLU A 69 18.10 -17.40 6.23
N LYS A 70 18.04 -18.59 6.82
CA LYS A 70 18.90 -19.01 7.96
C LYS A 70 20.22 -19.67 7.53
N LEU A 71 20.52 -19.62 6.23
CA LEU A 71 21.69 -20.26 5.67
C LEU A 71 22.99 -19.67 6.24
N ASP A 72 23.96 -20.53 6.56
CA ASP A 72 25.30 -20.11 6.99
C ASP A 72 26.42 -20.64 6.06
N SER A 73 27.64 -20.14 6.27
CA SER A 73 28.81 -20.57 5.49
C SER A 73 29.16 -22.07 5.69
N GLY A 74 28.71 -22.68 6.79
CA GLY A 74 28.86 -24.09 7.09
C GLY A 74 27.97 -24.98 6.24
N ASP A 75 26.72 -24.57 5.99
CA ASP A 75 25.81 -25.24 5.05
C ASP A 75 26.40 -25.35 3.65
N LEU A 76 26.92 -24.23 3.12
CA LEU A 76 27.59 -24.21 1.81
C LEU A 76 28.80 -25.14 1.77
N LYS A 77 29.63 -25.16 2.84
CA LYS A 77 30.79 -26.05 2.95
C LYS A 77 30.36 -27.53 2.99
N ARG A 78 29.28 -27.86 3.70
CA ARG A 78 28.73 -29.23 3.76
C ARG A 78 28.26 -29.68 2.37
N ALA A 79 27.46 -28.87 1.68
CA ALA A 79 26.99 -29.14 0.33
C ALA A 79 28.16 -29.29 -0.65
N GLN A 80 29.14 -28.39 -0.60
CA GLN A 80 30.36 -28.47 -1.42
C GLN A 80 31.15 -29.76 -1.17
N GLY A 81 31.31 -30.17 0.09
CA GLY A 81 31.96 -31.42 0.44
C GLY A 81 31.24 -32.65 -0.13
N ALA A 82 29.90 -32.63 -0.16
CA ALA A 82 29.09 -33.70 -0.71
C ALA A 82 29.16 -33.78 -2.24
N VAL A 83 28.98 -32.65 -2.94
CA VAL A 83 29.07 -32.57 -4.41
C VAL A 83 30.45 -32.97 -4.92
N LYS A 84 31.53 -32.57 -4.23
CA LYS A 84 32.91 -32.95 -4.60
C LYS A 84 33.15 -34.47 -4.60
N ARG A 85 32.36 -35.24 -3.86
CA ARG A 85 32.44 -36.71 -3.79
C ARG A 85 31.65 -37.43 -4.89
N LEU A 86 30.88 -36.71 -5.69
CA LEU A 86 30.18 -37.24 -6.87
C LEU A 86 31.17 -37.41 -8.04
N VAL A 87 30.76 -38.19 -9.04
CA VAL A 87 31.51 -38.42 -10.28
C VAL A 87 30.56 -38.39 -11.48
N GLY A 88 31.08 -38.07 -12.68
CA GLY A 88 30.29 -38.03 -13.91
C GLY A 88 29.25 -36.91 -13.96
N GLU A 89 28.23 -37.09 -14.81
CA GLU A 89 27.13 -36.12 -15.05
C GLU A 89 26.50 -35.55 -13.76
N PRO A 90 26.16 -36.35 -12.73
CA PRO A 90 25.55 -35.81 -11.52
C PRO A 90 26.44 -34.79 -10.79
N ARG A 91 27.78 -34.96 -10.85
CA ARG A 91 28.70 -33.98 -10.26
C ARG A 91 28.58 -32.65 -10.99
N TYR A 92 28.58 -32.64 -12.32
CA TYR A 92 28.50 -31.41 -13.10
C TYR A 92 27.17 -30.68 -12.88
N GLN A 93 26.05 -31.43 -12.87
CA GLN A 93 24.72 -30.88 -12.61
C GLN A 93 24.64 -30.21 -11.24
N TRP A 94 25.02 -30.92 -10.16
CA TRP A 94 24.92 -30.39 -8.80
C TRP A 94 25.99 -29.35 -8.48
N GLN A 95 27.15 -29.41 -9.12
CA GLN A 95 28.17 -28.36 -9.01
C GLN A 95 27.66 -27.03 -9.57
N ARG A 96 26.94 -27.05 -10.70
CA ARG A 96 26.32 -25.84 -11.27
C ARG A 96 25.32 -25.20 -10.31
N ILE A 97 24.43 -26.00 -9.72
CA ILE A 97 23.41 -25.52 -8.75
C ILE A 97 24.08 -25.01 -7.46
N LEU A 98 25.14 -25.68 -7.00
CA LEU A 98 25.92 -25.24 -5.84
C LEU A 98 26.64 -23.91 -6.09
N ASP A 99 27.23 -23.72 -7.27
CA ASP A 99 27.94 -22.48 -7.61
C ASP A 99 26.96 -21.30 -7.74
N GLN A 100 25.75 -21.54 -8.26
CA GLN A 100 24.64 -20.58 -8.19
C GLN A 100 24.27 -20.25 -6.74
N GLY A 101 24.20 -21.26 -5.87
CA GLY A 101 23.86 -21.06 -4.45
C GLY A 101 24.91 -20.23 -3.71
N LYS A 102 26.20 -20.42 -4.00
CA LYS A 102 27.28 -19.61 -3.43
C LYS A 102 27.19 -18.14 -3.87
N ALA A 103 26.88 -17.90 -5.14
CA ALA A 103 26.70 -16.55 -5.65
C ALA A 103 25.50 -15.86 -4.99
N LYS A 104 24.36 -16.55 -4.95
CA LYS A 104 23.15 -16.08 -4.26
C LYS A 104 23.39 -15.81 -2.77
N PHE A 105 24.30 -16.55 -2.13
CA PHE A 105 24.63 -16.31 -0.72
C PHE A 105 25.36 -14.98 -0.52
N LYS A 106 26.28 -14.62 -1.42
CA LYS A 106 26.90 -13.29 -1.43
C LYS A 106 25.86 -12.20 -1.72
N ILE A 107 25.02 -12.39 -2.75
CA ILE A 107 23.95 -11.45 -3.10
C ILE A 107 22.99 -11.23 -1.92
N GLN A 108 22.58 -12.31 -1.23
CA GLN A 108 21.71 -12.23 -0.06
C GLN A 108 22.39 -11.45 1.07
N ALA A 109 23.68 -11.66 1.31
CA ALA A 109 24.42 -10.91 2.31
C ALA A 109 24.51 -9.42 1.96
N ASP A 110 24.83 -9.10 0.70
CA ASP A 110 24.91 -7.72 0.18
C ASP A 110 23.53 -7.05 0.25
N LEU A 111 22.47 -7.72 -0.20
CA LEU A 111 21.09 -7.27 -0.10
C LEU A 111 20.69 -7.02 1.36
N PHE A 112 20.94 -8.00 2.24
CA PHE A 112 20.58 -7.87 3.66
C PHE A 112 21.39 -6.79 4.37
N SER A 113 22.58 -6.45 3.87
CA SER A 113 23.39 -5.38 4.42
C SER A 113 22.74 -4.00 4.29
N LEU A 114 21.82 -3.82 3.33
CA LEU A 114 21.11 -2.55 3.09
C LEU A 114 19.97 -2.31 4.09
N TYR A 115 19.39 -3.35 4.67
CA TYR A 115 18.12 -3.28 5.39
C TYR A 115 18.25 -3.51 6.89
N GLN A 116 17.31 -2.97 7.65
CA GLN A 116 17.14 -3.24 9.08
C GLN A 116 16.39 -4.57 9.26
N LYS A 117 17.05 -5.59 9.82
CA LYS A 117 16.47 -6.92 10.11
C LYS A 117 15.69 -7.51 8.91
N PRO A 118 16.32 -7.67 7.74
CA PRO A 118 15.64 -8.11 6.53
C PRO A 118 15.12 -9.54 6.64
N ASN A 119 14.03 -9.80 5.92
CA ASN A 119 13.66 -11.13 5.46
C ASN A 119 13.19 -11.06 4.00
N LEU A 120 13.24 -12.19 3.28
CA LEU A 120 12.96 -12.22 1.85
C LEU A 120 11.50 -11.89 1.54
N THR A 121 10.56 -12.20 2.43
CA THR A 121 9.14 -11.89 2.23
C THR A 121 8.91 -10.38 2.20
N GLN A 122 9.42 -9.66 3.22
CA GLN A 122 9.32 -8.20 3.31
C GLN A 122 10.03 -7.51 2.16
N LEU A 123 11.18 -8.04 1.71
CA LEU A 123 11.91 -7.47 0.57
C LEU A 123 11.10 -7.60 -0.72
N ARG A 124 10.46 -8.76 -0.94
CA ARG A 124 9.61 -9.01 -2.12
C ARG A 124 8.32 -8.20 -2.11
N GLU A 125 7.78 -7.92 -0.93
CA GLU A 125 6.57 -7.11 -0.75
C GLU A 125 6.87 -5.59 -0.69
N GLY A 126 8.15 -5.19 -0.77
CA GLY A 126 8.55 -3.78 -0.68
C GLY A 126 8.35 -3.16 0.71
N GLN A 127 8.25 -3.99 1.76
CA GLN A 127 7.98 -3.57 3.14
C GLN A 127 9.24 -3.44 4.01
N ALA A 128 10.40 -3.90 3.51
CA ALA A 128 11.65 -3.84 4.25
C ALA A 128 12.16 -2.38 4.34
N LYS A 129 12.68 -2.00 5.51
CA LYS A 129 13.24 -0.66 5.75
C LYS A 129 14.76 -0.67 5.62
N PHE A 130 15.31 0.33 4.94
CA PHE A 130 16.76 0.53 4.89
C PHE A 130 17.34 0.79 6.28
N LYS A 131 18.63 0.50 6.47
CA LYS A 131 19.33 0.86 7.71
C LYS A 131 19.43 2.38 7.86
N ALA A 132 19.40 2.84 9.11
CA ALA A 132 19.48 4.26 9.43
C ALA A 132 20.79 4.93 9.03
N ASP A 133 21.88 4.16 8.99
CA ASP A 133 23.23 4.60 8.64
C ASP A 133 23.63 4.27 7.20
N LEU A 134 22.68 3.84 6.35
CA LEU A 134 22.97 3.40 4.99
C LEU A 134 23.43 4.56 4.11
N SER A 135 24.72 4.71 3.82
CA SER A 135 25.25 5.81 3.00
C SER A 135 25.25 5.53 1.49
N SER A 136 25.30 6.59 0.68
CA SER A 136 25.47 6.48 -0.78
C SER A 136 26.77 5.76 -1.17
N GLU A 137 27.85 5.92 -0.39
CA GLU A 137 29.11 5.21 -0.57
C GLU A 137 28.95 3.70 -0.32
N GLN A 138 28.22 3.31 0.73
CA GLN A 138 27.94 1.90 1.01
C GLN A 138 27.15 1.25 -0.12
N VAL A 139 26.18 1.95 -0.71
CA VAL A 139 25.42 1.45 -1.87
C VAL A 139 26.32 1.29 -3.10
N ALA A 140 27.23 2.24 -3.36
CA ALA A 140 28.16 2.21 -4.49
C ALA A 140 29.20 1.09 -4.40
N LEU A 141 29.64 0.72 -3.19
CA LEU A 141 30.60 -0.36 -2.97
C LEU A 141 30.06 -1.75 -3.34
N LEU A 142 28.73 -1.92 -3.39
CA LEU A 142 28.09 -3.18 -3.75
C LEU A 142 28.20 -3.53 -5.25
N ASP A 143 28.71 -2.64 -6.10
CA ASP A 143 28.89 -2.87 -7.55
C ASP A 143 30.23 -3.52 -7.91
N GLN A 144 31.15 -3.70 -6.95
CA GLN A 144 32.54 -4.05 -7.28
C GLN A 144 32.82 -5.53 -7.54
N ASP A 145 31.85 -6.45 -7.41
CA ASP A 145 32.14 -7.89 -7.45
C ASP A 145 31.00 -8.76 -8.04
N PHE A 146 30.60 -8.60 -9.31
CA PHE A 146 29.71 -9.60 -9.92
C PHE A 146 30.00 -9.91 -11.40
N ALA A 147 30.35 -11.17 -11.65
CA ALA A 147 30.39 -11.81 -12.96
C ALA A 147 29.32 -12.92 -13.01
N TRP A 148 28.05 -12.54 -13.21
CA TRP A 148 26.95 -13.46 -13.53
C TRP A 148 26.05 -12.86 -14.62
N SER A 149 25.29 -13.73 -15.30
CA SER A 149 24.36 -13.30 -16.35
C SER A 149 23.17 -12.57 -15.75
N ASN A 150 22.89 -11.37 -16.27
CA ASN A 150 21.67 -10.61 -16.01
C ASN A 150 20.43 -11.49 -16.27
N SER A 151 19.76 -12.04 -15.24
CA SER A 151 18.37 -12.58 -15.27
C SER A 151 17.94 -13.49 -14.08
N ASP A 152 18.60 -13.46 -12.90
CA ASP A 152 18.08 -14.22 -11.75
C ASP A 152 17.41 -13.32 -10.69
N ALA A 153 16.34 -13.83 -10.08
CA ALA A 153 15.47 -13.06 -9.18
C ALA A 153 16.19 -12.43 -7.97
N MET A 154 17.27 -13.04 -7.45
CA MET A 154 18.03 -12.47 -6.33
C MET A 154 18.90 -11.30 -6.80
N THR A 155 19.51 -11.43 -7.98
CA THR A 155 20.24 -10.34 -8.63
C THR A 155 19.30 -9.17 -8.93
N GLU A 156 18.11 -9.44 -9.46
CA GLU A 156 17.10 -8.41 -9.73
C GLU A 156 16.64 -7.69 -8.45
N LEU A 157 16.42 -8.41 -7.35
CA LEU A 157 16.07 -7.81 -6.06
C LEU A 157 17.18 -6.89 -5.53
N LEU A 158 18.45 -7.32 -5.62
CA LEU A 158 19.59 -6.48 -5.22
C LEU A 158 19.70 -5.24 -6.11
N ASP A 159 19.56 -5.39 -7.43
CA ASP A 159 19.61 -4.27 -8.36
C ASP A 159 18.45 -3.28 -8.16
N GLN A 160 17.24 -3.77 -7.87
CA GLN A 160 16.10 -2.94 -7.49
C GLN A 160 16.38 -2.18 -6.19
N ALA A 161 16.87 -2.86 -5.16
CA ALA A 161 17.21 -2.26 -3.88
C ALA A 161 18.30 -1.17 -4.03
N LYS A 162 19.33 -1.42 -4.84
CA LYS A 162 20.38 -0.45 -5.15
C LYS A 162 19.82 0.78 -5.86
N ARG A 163 19.03 0.58 -6.92
CA ARG A 163 18.40 1.69 -7.66
C ARG A 163 17.49 2.52 -6.75
N GLN A 164 16.71 1.86 -5.91
CA GLN A 164 15.84 2.54 -4.94
C GLN A 164 16.68 3.35 -3.94
N ALA A 165 17.70 2.74 -3.33
CA ALA A 165 18.57 3.43 -2.38
C ALA A 165 19.30 4.63 -3.03
N GLN A 166 19.76 4.49 -4.27
CA GLN A 166 20.35 5.61 -5.03
C GLN A 166 19.34 6.73 -5.28
N ALA A 167 18.11 6.39 -5.70
CA ALA A 167 17.04 7.37 -5.94
C ALA A 167 16.62 8.09 -4.64
N ASP A 168 16.51 7.35 -3.53
CA ASP A 168 16.23 7.90 -2.21
C ASP A 168 17.31 8.89 -1.80
N TRP A 169 18.59 8.53 -1.97
CA TRP A 169 19.72 9.40 -1.66
C TRP A 169 19.75 10.67 -2.51
N GLN A 170 19.45 10.60 -3.80
CA GLN A 170 19.33 11.80 -4.64
C GLN A 170 18.19 12.71 -4.14
N THR A 171 17.08 12.11 -3.70
CA THR A 171 15.95 12.86 -3.13
C THR A 171 16.35 13.53 -1.81
N ILE A 172 17.05 12.84 -0.92
CA ILE A 172 17.55 13.37 0.36
C ILE A 172 18.54 14.53 0.14
N ILE A 173 19.45 14.41 -0.84
CA ILE A 173 20.34 15.53 -1.22
C ILE A 173 19.51 16.74 -1.67
N GLY A 174 18.47 16.51 -2.47
CA GLY A 174 17.53 17.55 -2.88
C GLY A 174 16.78 18.19 -1.70
N LEU A 175 16.33 17.41 -0.72
CA LEU A 175 15.71 17.91 0.51
C LEU A 175 16.66 18.82 1.28
N ASN A 176 17.90 18.37 1.51
CA ASN A 176 18.93 19.17 2.19
C ASN A 176 19.20 20.51 1.48
N GLN A 177 19.28 20.51 0.15
CA GLN A 177 19.44 21.74 -0.65
C GLN A 177 18.22 22.66 -0.56
N ALA A 178 17.01 22.11 -0.60
CA ALA A 178 15.78 22.86 -0.46
C ALA A 178 15.66 23.46 0.95
N LEU A 179 16.00 22.71 2.00
CA LEU A 179 16.03 23.22 3.37
C LEU A 179 17.04 24.35 3.53
N ALA A 180 18.26 24.19 3.04
CA ALA A 180 19.28 25.24 3.05
C ALA A 180 18.85 26.50 2.26
N LYS A 181 17.97 26.34 1.26
CA LYS A 181 17.35 27.46 0.56
C LYS A 181 16.27 28.12 1.42
N LEU A 182 15.37 27.35 2.03
CA LEU A 182 14.32 27.83 2.93
C LEU A 182 14.89 28.60 4.14
N GLU A 183 15.99 28.12 4.72
CA GLU A 183 16.69 28.77 5.83
C GLU A 183 17.10 30.23 5.54
N LYS A 184 17.41 30.56 4.28
CA LYS A 184 17.76 31.93 3.88
C LYS A 184 16.55 32.88 3.94
N TYR A 185 15.34 32.33 3.97
CA TYR A 185 14.09 33.08 4.02
C TYR A 185 13.52 33.23 5.44
N ARG A 186 14.25 32.94 6.52
CA ARG A 186 13.74 33.18 7.89
C ARG A 186 13.25 34.62 8.13
N ASN A 187 13.86 35.59 7.45
CA ASN A 187 13.46 36.99 7.45
C ASN A 187 12.90 37.44 6.09
N PHE A 188 12.02 36.65 5.48
CA PHE A 188 11.50 36.92 4.14
C PHE A 188 10.74 38.25 4.00
N ASP A 189 10.60 38.74 2.78
CA ASP A 189 9.60 39.76 2.45
C ASP A 189 8.53 39.19 1.51
N ARG A 190 7.46 39.96 1.26
CA ARG A 190 6.33 39.54 0.42
C ARG A 190 6.77 38.98 -0.95
N SER A 191 7.78 39.58 -1.58
CA SER A 191 8.22 39.18 -2.92
C SER A 191 8.76 37.75 -2.97
N GLN A 192 9.15 37.20 -1.82
CA GLN A 192 9.73 35.86 -1.69
C GLN A 192 8.71 34.78 -1.31
N VAL A 193 7.48 35.15 -0.91
CA VAL A 193 6.46 34.18 -0.44
C VAL A 193 6.16 33.12 -1.48
N LYS A 194 5.92 33.51 -2.73
CA LYS A 194 5.67 32.55 -3.81
C LYS A 194 6.80 31.52 -3.97
N GLU A 195 8.05 31.97 -3.89
CA GLU A 195 9.22 31.09 -4.01
C GLU A 195 9.35 30.16 -2.79
N ILE A 196 9.06 30.65 -1.59
CA ILE A 196 9.06 29.87 -0.35
C ILE A 196 8.00 28.78 -0.44
N VAL A 197 6.76 29.13 -0.77
CA VAL A 197 5.65 28.18 -0.88
C VAL A 197 5.96 27.12 -1.92
N GLN A 198 6.39 27.50 -3.13
CA GLN A 198 6.76 26.54 -4.16
C GLN A 198 7.90 25.60 -3.73
N THR A 199 8.91 26.12 -3.03
CA THR A 199 10.02 25.32 -2.51
C THR A 199 9.52 24.35 -1.44
N ALA A 200 8.64 24.81 -0.53
CA ALA A 200 8.07 24.00 0.54
C ALA A 200 7.09 22.93 0.03
N VAL A 201 6.29 23.21 -1.00
CA VAL A 201 5.45 22.21 -1.68
C VAL A 201 6.31 21.11 -2.29
N ASN A 202 7.36 21.49 -3.03
CA ASN A 202 8.29 20.52 -3.62
C ASN A 202 9.04 19.71 -2.56
N PHE A 203 9.37 20.34 -1.43
CA PHE A 203 9.94 19.66 -0.27
C PHE A 203 8.95 18.63 0.29
N ASN A 204 7.69 19.01 0.55
CA ASN A 204 6.65 18.11 1.04
C ASN A 204 6.46 16.89 0.11
N LEU A 205 6.39 17.12 -1.21
CA LEU A 205 6.28 16.05 -2.21
C LEU A 205 7.49 15.11 -2.22
N SER A 206 8.69 15.66 -2.04
CA SER A 206 9.92 14.86 -1.99
C SER A 206 10.05 14.10 -0.68
N LEU A 207 9.66 14.72 0.43
CA LEU A 207 9.63 14.14 1.77
C LEU A 207 8.76 12.88 1.80
N LYS A 208 7.56 12.94 1.21
CA LYS A 208 6.66 11.77 1.09
C LYS A 208 7.30 10.57 0.39
N LYS A 209 8.19 10.80 -0.58
CA LYS A 209 8.86 9.70 -1.33
C LYS A 209 9.91 8.96 -0.51
N VAL A 210 10.51 9.63 0.46
CA VAL A 210 11.61 9.09 1.28
C VAL A 210 11.27 9.03 2.77
N ALA A 211 10.00 9.15 3.14
CA ALA A 211 9.55 9.16 4.55
C ALA A 211 9.91 7.87 5.33
N HIS A 212 10.30 6.80 4.64
CA HIS A 212 10.81 5.57 5.25
C HIS A 212 12.28 5.63 5.66
N HIS A 213 13.04 6.63 5.22
CA HIS A 213 14.48 6.72 5.44
C HIS A 213 14.81 7.48 6.74
N PRO A 214 15.56 6.90 7.71
CA PRO A 214 15.73 7.51 9.04
C PRO A 214 16.39 8.90 9.07
N GLN A 215 17.25 9.23 8.11
CA GLN A 215 17.83 10.57 8.00
C GLN A 215 16.76 11.66 7.74
N VAL A 216 15.62 11.27 7.17
CA VAL A 216 14.53 12.18 6.82
C VAL A 216 13.82 12.71 8.06
N ASP A 217 13.87 12.01 9.20
CA ASP A 217 13.27 12.45 10.46
C ASP A 217 13.83 13.82 10.92
N GLN A 218 15.14 14.03 10.72
CA GLN A 218 15.78 15.31 11.04
C GLN A 218 15.38 16.41 10.06
N ASP A 219 15.51 16.14 8.74
CA ASP A 219 15.14 17.09 7.68
C ASP A 219 13.66 17.53 7.81
N GLN A 220 12.78 16.58 8.15
CA GLN A 220 11.36 16.82 8.44
C GLN A 220 11.17 17.74 9.64
N THR A 221 11.89 17.47 10.74
CA THR A 221 11.80 18.28 11.97
C THR A 221 12.21 19.72 11.71
N GLU A 222 13.34 19.93 11.03
CA GLU A 222 13.84 21.26 10.68
C GLU A 222 12.89 21.99 9.71
N PHE A 223 12.35 21.28 8.72
CA PHE A 223 11.35 21.82 7.81
C PHE A 223 10.06 22.26 8.53
N TYR A 224 9.56 21.48 9.49
CA TYR A 224 8.37 21.83 10.26
C TYR A 224 8.61 23.05 11.16
N GLN A 225 9.80 23.17 11.76
CA GLN A 225 10.18 24.38 12.50
C GLN A 225 10.24 25.62 11.60
N PHE A 226 10.73 25.47 10.36
CA PHE A 226 10.69 26.55 9.37
C PHE A 226 9.24 26.93 9.03
N LEU A 227 8.38 25.95 8.72
CA LEU A 227 6.96 26.19 8.42
C LEU A 227 6.24 26.88 9.58
N ASP A 228 6.54 26.49 10.82
CA ASP A 228 5.95 27.11 11.99
C ASP A 228 6.24 28.61 12.04
N GLN A 229 7.51 29.00 11.87
CA GLN A 229 7.91 30.41 11.85
C GLN A 229 7.35 31.16 10.64
N PHE A 230 7.31 30.50 9.48
CA PHE A 230 6.76 31.04 8.25
C PHE A 230 5.27 31.37 8.40
N ILE A 231 4.47 30.42 8.89
CA ILE A 231 3.03 30.57 9.15
C ILE A 231 2.77 31.64 10.20
N ASP A 232 3.51 31.65 11.31
CA ASP A 232 3.32 32.65 12.38
C ASP A 232 3.58 34.08 11.88
N LYS A 233 4.52 34.26 10.96
CA LYS A 233 4.77 35.55 10.33
C LYS A 233 3.70 35.90 9.29
N LEU A 234 3.32 34.95 8.44
CA LEU A 234 2.23 35.14 7.48
C LEU A 234 0.93 35.57 8.18
N ALA A 235 0.58 34.96 9.31
CA ALA A 235 -0.60 35.33 10.10
C ALA A 235 -0.57 36.79 10.56
N LYS A 236 0.59 37.26 11.04
CA LYS A 236 0.77 38.67 11.48
C LYS A 236 0.64 39.66 10.32
N GLU A 237 1.17 39.32 9.15
CA GLU A 237 1.16 40.19 7.97
C GLU A 237 -0.18 40.12 7.19
N HIS A 238 -0.90 39.00 7.24
CA HIS A 238 -2.21 38.83 6.60
C HIS A 238 -3.25 39.81 7.15
N GLN A 239 -3.20 40.13 8.45
CA GLN A 239 -4.06 41.15 9.08
C GLN A 239 -3.95 42.54 8.41
N GLN A 240 -2.87 42.77 7.64
CA GLN A 240 -2.62 43.99 6.89
C GLN A 240 -3.02 43.90 5.41
N LYS A 241 -3.72 42.83 4.99
CA LYS A 241 -4.17 42.52 3.61
C LYS A 241 -3.03 42.49 2.59
N VAL A 242 -1.87 42.00 3.00
CA VAL A 242 -0.64 42.02 2.19
C VAL A 242 -0.60 40.90 1.15
N PHE A 243 -1.25 39.75 1.35
CA PHE A 243 -1.19 38.60 0.44
C PHE A 243 -2.45 38.40 -0.39
N THR A 244 -2.31 37.79 -1.57
CA THR A 244 -3.45 37.37 -2.41
C THR A 244 -4.04 36.04 -1.91
N LYS A 245 -5.31 35.77 -2.23
CA LYS A 245 -5.98 34.48 -1.90
C LYS A 245 -5.20 33.29 -2.47
N ALA A 246 -4.77 33.37 -3.73
CA ALA A 246 -4.00 32.30 -4.38
C ALA A 246 -2.68 31.98 -3.66
N GLU A 247 -1.92 32.98 -3.23
CA GLU A 247 -0.66 32.78 -2.51
C GLU A 247 -0.83 32.06 -1.15
N ILE A 248 -2.00 32.21 -0.52
CA ILE A 248 -2.32 31.53 0.75
C ILE A 248 -2.85 30.13 0.48
N LEU A 249 -3.63 29.93 -0.59
CA LEU A 249 -4.19 28.61 -0.93
C LEU A 249 -3.12 27.57 -1.24
N ASP A 250 -2.06 27.94 -1.98
CA ASP A 250 -0.95 27.02 -2.31
C ASP A 250 -0.24 26.46 -1.06
N ILE A 251 -0.35 27.12 0.10
CA ILE A 251 0.22 26.62 1.36
C ILE A 251 -0.50 25.35 1.84
N PHE A 252 -1.77 25.18 1.49
CA PHE A 252 -2.54 23.99 1.84
C PHE A 252 -2.10 22.73 1.09
N ASP A 253 -1.20 22.82 0.11
CA ASP A 253 -0.56 21.65 -0.52
C ASP A 253 0.57 21.05 0.32
N ILE A 254 0.89 21.68 1.46
CA ILE A 254 1.86 21.20 2.43
C ILE A 254 1.08 20.61 3.60
N ASP A 255 1.07 19.28 3.74
CA ASP A 255 0.23 18.53 4.69
C ASP A 255 0.29 19.11 6.12
N TYR A 256 1.51 19.36 6.63
CA TYR A 256 1.72 19.93 7.95
C TYR A 256 1.15 21.36 8.08
N ALA A 257 1.35 22.18 7.05
CA ALA A 257 0.83 23.55 7.04
C ALA A 257 -0.70 23.55 6.94
N ALA A 258 -1.29 22.72 6.08
CA ALA A 258 -2.74 22.56 5.97
C ALA A 258 -3.36 22.18 7.32
N GLN A 259 -2.78 21.22 8.03
CA GLN A 259 -3.23 20.84 9.36
C GLN A 259 -3.17 22.01 10.36
N LYS A 260 -2.09 22.79 10.34
CA LYS A 260 -1.92 23.94 11.24
C LYS A 260 -2.85 25.11 10.91
N LEU A 261 -3.16 25.29 9.62
CA LEU A 261 -3.99 26.40 9.13
C LEU A 261 -5.48 26.10 9.19
N ASN A 262 -5.90 24.83 9.21
CA ASN A 262 -7.30 24.44 9.33
C ASN A 262 -8.00 25.19 10.48
N ASP A 263 -9.15 25.78 10.18
CA ASP A 263 -10.02 26.47 11.17
C ASP A 263 -9.38 27.69 11.85
N THR A 264 -8.32 28.24 11.26
CA THR A 264 -7.73 29.54 11.64
C THR A 264 -8.25 30.66 10.75
N ASP A 265 -7.98 31.92 11.10
CA ASP A 265 -8.28 33.08 10.26
C ASP A 265 -7.59 33.05 8.88
N LEU A 266 -6.59 32.17 8.71
CA LEU A 266 -5.90 31.93 7.43
C LEU A 266 -6.53 30.80 6.61
N ASP A 267 -7.51 30.08 7.15
CA ASP A 267 -8.30 29.09 6.40
C ASP A 267 -9.32 29.79 5.49
N ILE A 268 -8.79 30.42 4.45
CA ILE A 268 -9.57 31.16 3.45
C ILE A 268 -10.05 30.27 2.29
N ARG A 269 -9.97 28.95 2.46
CA ARG A 269 -10.44 27.99 1.48
C ARG A 269 -11.95 28.12 1.31
N PRO A 270 -12.46 28.10 0.07
CA PRO A 270 -13.89 28.01 -0.14
C PRO A 270 -14.42 26.70 0.46
N LYS A 271 -15.60 26.73 1.07
CA LYS A 271 -16.22 25.60 1.74
C LYS A 271 -17.30 24.96 0.87
N ILE A 272 -17.38 23.65 0.96
CA ILE A 272 -18.41 22.87 0.27
C ILE A 272 -18.88 21.70 1.13
N ALA A 273 -20.19 21.54 1.24
CA ALA A 273 -20.83 20.37 1.81
C ALA A 273 -21.48 19.57 0.68
N LEU A 274 -20.97 18.37 0.43
CA LEU A 274 -21.57 17.42 -0.50
C LEU A 274 -22.68 16.66 0.22
N THR A 275 -23.88 16.64 -0.39
CA THR A 275 -25.03 15.93 0.15
C THR A 275 -25.69 15.05 -0.89
N PHE A 276 -26.15 13.87 -0.47
CA PHE A 276 -26.79 12.88 -1.34
C PHE A 276 -28.17 12.51 -0.79
N ASP A 277 -29.20 12.62 -1.63
CA ASP A 277 -30.58 12.25 -1.29
C ASP A 277 -30.95 10.88 -1.91
N ASP A 278 -32.05 10.30 -1.42
CA ASP A 278 -32.74 9.09 -1.87
C ASP A 278 -32.11 7.72 -1.58
N GLY A 279 -30.79 7.67 -1.41
CA GLY A 279 -30.07 6.44 -1.09
C GLY A 279 -30.48 5.76 0.23
N PRO A 280 -29.86 4.61 0.55
CA PRO A 280 -28.87 3.90 -0.25
C PRO A 280 -29.47 3.22 -1.48
N ALA A 281 -28.68 3.08 -2.54
CA ALA A 281 -29.03 2.40 -3.78
C ALA A 281 -27.98 1.33 -4.14
N LEU A 282 -28.41 0.30 -4.87
CA LEU A 282 -27.51 -0.75 -5.34
C LEU A 282 -26.52 -0.16 -6.36
N ASP A 283 -25.25 -0.57 -6.25
CA ASP A 283 -24.10 -0.17 -7.08
C ASP A 283 -23.67 1.30 -6.93
N THR A 284 -24.55 2.27 -7.13
CA THR A 284 -24.18 3.71 -7.21
C THR A 284 -23.71 4.29 -5.88
N THR A 285 -24.33 3.94 -4.75
CA THR A 285 -23.86 4.40 -3.43
C THR A 285 -22.45 3.91 -3.14
N ASP A 286 -22.11 2.66 -3.46
CA ASP A 286 -20.75 2.14 -3.25
C ASP A 286 -19.71 2.81 -4.17
N GLN A 287 -20.11 3.17 -5.39
CA GLN A 287 -19.25 3.96 -6.28
C GLN A 287 -19.03 5.38 -5.75
N ALA A 288 -20.06 6.04 -5.21
CA ALA A 288 -19.90 7.32 -4.51
C ALA A 288 -18.89 7.19 -3.36
N LEU A 289 -19.04 6.17 -2.50
CA LEU A 289 -18.12 5.91 -1.40
C LEU A 289 -16.68 5.72 -1.89
N ALA A 290 -16.47 4.97 -2.98
CA ALA A 290 -15.15 4.76 -3.55
C ALA A 290 -14.51 6.06 -4.07
N ILE A 291 -15.29 6.94 -4.70
CA ILE A 291 -14.80 8.25 -5.15
C ILE A 291 -14.44 9.13 -3.95
N LEU A 292 -15.32 9.23 -2.96
CA LEU A 292 -15.10 10.04 -1.77
C LEU A 292 -13.88 9.56 -0.97
N ASP A 293 -13.71 8.24 -0.80
CA ASP A 293 -12.56 7.65 -0.10
C ASP A 293 -11.23 7.92 -0.82
N LYS A 294 -11.21 7.80 -2.15
CA LYS A 294 -10.03 8.09 -2.98
C LYS A 294 -9.48 9.50 -2.76
N TYR A 295 -10.35 10.46 -2.48
CA TYR A 295 -9.97 11.86 -2.24
C TYR A 295 -10.04 12.27 -0.76
N HIS A 296 -10.25 11.32 0.15
CA HIS A 296 -10.40 11.55 1.59
C HIS A 296 -11.49 12.58 1.95
N VAL A 297 -12.57 12.60 1.18
CA VAL A 297 -13.70 13.51 1.35
C VAL A 297 -14.81 12.86 2.17
N LYS A 298 -15.46 13.64 3.03
CA LYS A 298 -16.70 13.26 3.73
C LYS A 298 -17.89 14.02 3.16
N ALA A 299 -19.08 13.47 3.36
CA ALA A 299 -20.33 13.93 2.80
C ALA A 299 -21.49 13.57 3.74
N THR A 300 -22.67 14.11 3.49
CA THR A 300 -23.91 13.78 4.22
C THR A 300 -24.88 13.02 3.31
N PHE A 301 -25.33 11.84 3.74
CA PHE A 301 -26.31 11.03 3.00
C PHE A 301 -27.68 11.12 3.68
N PHE A 302 -28.63 11.82 3.07
CA PHE A 302 -30.02 11.87 3.49
C PHE A 302 -30.75 10.63 2.95
N MET A 303 -30.87 9.63 3.80
CA MET A 303 -31.37 8.32 3.38
C MET A 303 -32.89 8.19 3.53
N VAL A 304 -33.52 7.56 2.55
CA VAL A 304 -34.93 7.17 2.60
C VAL A 304 -35.04 5.89 3.43
N GLY A 305 -35.91 5.90 4.44
CA GLY A 305 -36.02 4.80 5.41
C GLY A 305 -36.36 3.45 4.77
N ARG A 306 -37.21 3.42 3.73
CA ARG A 306 -37.48 2.21 2.95
C ARG A 306 -36.24 1.67 2.23
N SER A 307 -35.40 2.56 1.69
CA SER A 307 -34.15 2.18 1.02
C SER A 307 -33.16 1.57 2.01
N VAL A 308 -33.07 2.11 3.23
CA VAL A 308 -32.24 1.56 4.32
C VAL A 308 -32.71 0.16 4.72
N GLU A 309 -34.02 -0.08 4.76
CA GLU A 309 -34.57 -1.40 5.05
C GLU A 309 -34.28 -2.42 3.93
N LEU A 310 -34.26 -1.98 2.68
CA LEU A 310 -33.99 -2.82 1.52
C LEU A 310 -32.49 -3.12 1.35
N TYR A 311 -31.62 -2.16 1.65
CA TYR A 311 -30.17 -2.26 1.45
C TYR A 311 -29.39 -1.97 2.76
N PRO A 312 -29.60 -2.76 3.82
CA PRO A 312 -29.02 -2.48 5.14
C PRO A 312 -27.49 -2.53 5.13
N ASP A 313 -26.90 -3.44 4.35
CA ASP A 313 -25.45 -3.59 4.25
C ASP A 313 -24.79 -2.37 3.61
N ILE A 314 -25.48 -1.68 2.69
CA ILE A 314 -24.97 -0.45 2.05
C ILE A 314 -25.02 0.70 3.05
N ALA A 315 -26.15 0.87 3.76
CA ALA A 315 -26.27 1.88 4.81
C ALA A 315 -25.19 1.72 5.90
N GLN A 316 -24.88 0.48 6.29
CA GLN A 316 -23.78 0.18 7.21
C GLN A 316 -22.42 0.56 6.65
N ARG A 317 -22.17 0.37 5.35
CA ARG A 317 -20.92 0.81 4.72
C ARG A 317 -20.77 2.32 4.72
N VAL A 318 -21.84 3.07 4.43
CA VAL A 318 -21.83 4.54 4.53
C VAL A 318 -21.45 5.00 5.94
N ALA A 319 -22.08 4.42 6.97
CA ALA A 319 -21.76 4.73 8.37
C ALA A 319 -20.32 4.35 8.73
N LYS A 320 -19.86 3.14 8.35
CA LYS A 320 -18.50 2.65 8.63
C LYS A 320 -17.43 3.48 7.93
N ALA A 321 -17.73 4.03 6.75
CA ALA A 321 -16.86 4.95 6.03
C ALA A 321 -16.80 6.35 6.69
N GLY A 322 -17.59 6.61 7.73
CA GLY A 322 -17.52 7.84 8.53
C GLY A 322 -18.22 9.03 7.87
N HIS A 323 -19.19 8.79 6.99
CA HIS A 323 -20.06 9.84 6.45
C HIS A 323 -21.19 10.15 7.43
N GLU A 324 -21.71 11.38 7.38
CA GLU A 324 -22.90 11.76 8.13
C GLU A 324 -24.14 11.13 7.48
N ILE A 325 -25.10 10.66 8.29
CA ILE A 325 -26.36 10.10 7.80
C ILE A 325 -27.51 10.97 8.29
N GLY A 326 -28.22 11.57 7.34
CA GLY A 326 -29.44 12.33 7.56
C GLY A 326 -30.70 11.51 7.26
N ASN A 327 -31.84 12.02 7.73
CA ASN A 327 -33.15 11.44 7.50
C ASN A 327 -33.84 12.08 6.29
N HIS A 328 -34.28 11.27 5.32
CA HIS A 328 -35.01 11.74 4.15
C HIS A 328 -36.43 11.20 4.05
N SER A 329 -37.14 11.13 5.18
CA SER A 329 -38.46 10.48 5.33
C SER A 329 -38.40 8.97 5.05
N TYR A 330 -39.53 8.26 5.15
CA TYR A 330 -39.56 6.81 5.01
C TYR A 330 -39.91 6.38 3.58
N ASP A 331 -40.87 7.04 2.95
CA ASP A 331 -41.40 6.73 1.61
C ASP A 331 -41.34 7.93 0.63
N HIS A 332 -40.59 8.98 0.97
CA HIS A 332 -40.42 10.18 0.16
C HIS A 332 -41.74 10.93 -0.22
N PRO A 333 -42.72 11.11 0.70
CA PRO A 333 -43.92 11.88 0.37
C PRO A 333 -43.64 13.38 0.37
N ASP A 334 -44.36 14.13 -0.46
CA ASP A 334 -44.38 15.59 -0.40
C ASP A 334 -45.02 16.03 0.92
N PHE A 335 -44.18 16.49 1.84
CA PHE A 335 -44.59 16.86 3.18
C PHE A 335 -45.61 18.01 3.21
N ALA A 336 -45.66 18.90 2.21
CA ALA A 336 -46.70 19.93 2.13
C ALA A 336 -48.12 19.38 1.88
N LYS A 337 -48.23 18.13 1.40
CA LYS A 337 -49.50 17.49 1.00
C LYS A 337 -50.03 16.49 2.03
N ILE A 338 -49.30 16.25 3.12
CA ILE A 338 -49.69 15.28 4.15
C ILE A 338 -49.88 15.95 5.52
N SER A 339 -50.64 15.30 6.39
CA SER A 339 -50.93 15.78 7.74
C SER A 339 -49.68 15.80 8.63
N ASP A 340 -49.71 16.62 9.68
CA ASP A 340 -48.61 16.72 10.66
C ASP A 340 -48.26 15.35 11.27
N GLN A 341 -49.28 14.55 11.62
CA GLN A 341 -49.06 13.20 12.13
C GLN A 341 -48.36 12.30 11.10
N ALA A 342 -48.75 12.39 9.82
CA ALA A 342 -48.11 11.61 8.77
C ALA A 342 -46.64 12.04 8.55
N VAL A 343 -46.32 13.33 8.67
CA VAL A 343 -44.93 13.82 8.65
C VAL A 343 -44.13 13.23 9.81
N LEU A 344 -44.67 13.29 11.04
CA LEU A 344 -44.01 12.73 12.22
C LEU A 344 -43.80 11.22 12.10
N ASP A 345 -44.77 10.48 11.58
CA ASP A 345 -44.66 9.04 11.35
C ASP A 345 -43.54 8.70 10.36
N GLN A 346 -43.41 9.47 9.27
CA GLN A 346 -42.34 9.31 8.29
C GLN A 346 -40.96 9.53 8.92
N ILE A 347 -40.81 10.60 9.70
CA ILE A 347 -39.53 10.95 10.34
C ILE A 347 -39.17 9.91 11.41
N ASN A 348 -40.09 9.60 12.31
CA ASN A 348 -39.84 8.68 13.43
C ASN A 348 -39.53 7.27 12.94
N LYS A 349 -40.23 6.79 11.90
CA LYS A 349 -39.96 5.48 11.31
C LYS A 349 -38.57 5.44 10.68
N THR A 350 -38.15 6.51 10.01
CA THR A 350 -36.81 6.61 9.42
C THR A 350 -35.70 6.75 10.47
N GLN A 351 -35.91 7.52 11.54
CA GLN A 351 -34.99 7.56 12.69
C GLN A 351 -34.74 6.15 13.24
N ALA A 352 -35.82 5.40 13.47
CA ALA A 352 -35.76 4.07 14.06
C ALA A 352 -35.03 3.06 13.16
N ILE A 353 -35.32 3.04 11.86
CA ILE A 353 -34.69 2.07 10.95
C ILE A 353 -33.21 2.39 10.72
N ILE A 354 -32.83 3.67 10.58
CA ILE A 354 -31.42 4.06 10.45
C ILE A 354 -30.65 3.66 11.71
N GLN A 355 -31.13 4.04 12.90
CA GLN A 355 -30.47 3.66 14.16
C GLN A 355 -30.34 2.15 14.32
N LYS A 356 -31.37 1.39 13.94
CA LYS A 356 -31.35 -0.07 14.02
C LYS A 356 -30.31 -0.69 13.09
N VAL A 357 -30.17 -0.18 11.87
CA VAL A 357 -29.32 -0.79 10.83
C VAL A 357 -27.87 -0.34 10.96
N THR A 358 -27.63 0.95 11.16
CA THR A 358 -26.29 1.56 11.09
C THR A 358 -25.68 1.84 12.46
N GLY A 359 -26.51 1.87 13.50
CA GLY A 359 -26.09 2.33 14.83
C GLY A 359 -26.03 3.84 14.99
N VAL A 360 -26.32 4.61 13.93
CA VAL A 360 -26.29 6.08 13.91
C VAL A 360 -27.69 6.64 14.17
N THR A 361 -27.82 7.62 15.07
CA THR A 361 -29.05 8.43 15.21
C THR A 361 -28.88 9.67 14.34
N PRO A 362 -29.65 9.84 13.26
CA PRO A 362 -29.56 11.06 12.46
C PRO A 362 -29.87 12.29 13.31
N ARG A 363 -29.03 13.33 13.20
CA ARG A 363 -29.28 14.67 13.76
C ARG A 363 -29.88 15.64 12.74
N TYR A 364 -29.81 15.28 11.46
CA TYR A 364 -30.30 16.07 10.34
C TYR A 364 -31.47 15.40 9.66
N TYR A 365 -32.33 16.22 9.06
CA TYR A 365 -33.29 15.76 8.08
C TYR A 365 -33.36 16.73 6.89
N ARG A 366 -33.79 16.22 5.75
CA ARG A 366 -34.12 17.02 4.57
C ARG A 366 -35.52 16.64 4.10
N MET A 367 -36.37 17.63 3.91
CA MET A 367 -37.74 17.40 3.44
C MET A 367 -37.71 16.95 1.98
N PRO A 368 -38.41 15.87 1.60
CA PRO A 368 -38.61 15.51 0.20
C PRO A 368 -39.07 16.72 -0.63
N TYR A 369 -38.45 16.93 -1.79
CA TYR A 369 -38.69 18.07 -2.69
C TYR A 369 -38.42 19.46 -2.07
N GLY A 370 -37.79 19.55 -0.90
CA GLY A 370 -37.67 20.81 -0.14
C GLY A 370 -39.01 21.36 0.35
N SER A 371 -40.05 20.53 0.38
CA SER A 371 -41.44 20.95 0.53
C SER A 371 -41.95 20.77 1.96
N GLY A 372 -42.69 21.76 2.49
CA GLY A 372 -43.28 21.72 3.84
C GLY A 372 -42.99 22.96 4.69
N GLY A 373 -41.81 23.56 4.49
CA GLY A 373 -41.39 24.84 5.06
C GLY A 373 -41.55 24.94 6.57
N LYS A 374 -41.84 26.16 7.06
CA LYS A 374 -41.92 26.48 8.50
C LYS A 374 -42.86 25.56 9.28
N ARG A 375 -43.98 25.11 8.68
CA ARG A 375 -44.91 24.19 9.35
C ARG A 375 -44.20 22.92 9.77
N VAL A 376 -43.49 22.25 8.85
CA VAL A 376 -42.80 21.00 9.15
C VAL A 376 -41.60 21.23 10.04
N TYR A 377 -40.84 22.29 9.79
CA TYR A 377 -39.73 22.69 10.66
C TYR A 377 -40.13 22.76 12.13
N GLN A 378 -41.27 23.39 12.44
CA GLN A 378 -41.76 23.51 13.82
C GLN A 378 -42.24 22.20 14.44
N LEU A 379 -42.58 21.18 13.63
CA LEU A 379 -43.01 19.87 14.12
C LEU A 379 -41.84 19.00 14.59
N ILE A 380 -40.62 19.28 14.13
CA ILE A 380 -39.44 18.42 14.35
C ILE A 380 -38.31 19.26 14.97
N PRO A 381 -38.49 19.78 16.21
CA PRO A 381 -37.53 20.70 16.82
C PRO A 381 -36.21 20.04 17.21
N ASP A 382 -36.18 18.71 17.35
CA ASP A 382 -35.01 17.97 17.81
C ASP A 382 -34.01 17.64 16.69
N LEU A 383 -34.40 17.84 15.43
CA LEU A 383 -33.54 17.60 14.26
C LEU A 383 -33.32 18.89 13.50
N THR A 384 -32.14 19.05 12.91
CA THR A 384 -31.83 20.20 12.07
C THR A 384 -32.30 19.94 10.63
N SER A 385 -33.14 20.83 10.09
CA SER A 385 -33.54 20.79 8.68
C SER A 385 -32.39 21.33 7.81
N ILE A 386 -31.93 20.56 6.83
CA ILE A 386 -30.86 20.96 5.90
C ILE A 386 -31.43 21.11 4.48
N THR A 387 -31.25 22.27 3.84
CA THR A 387 -31.66 22.55 2.45
C THR A 387 -30.46 22.45 1.50
N TRP A 388 -30.43 23.24 0.42
CA TRP A 388 -29.29 23.39 -0.50
C TRP A 388 -29.35 24.77 -1.18
N ASN A 389 -28.21 25.26 -1.68
CA ASN A 389 -28.14 26.43 -2.56
C ASN A 389 -27.64 26.08 -3.98
N THR A 390 -27.15 24.86 -4.18
CA THR A 390 -26.70 24.36 -5.48
C THR A 390 -27.39 23.04 -5.77
N ASP A 391 -28.34 23.08 -6.71
CA ASP A 391 -28.98 21.88 -7.27
C ASP A 391 -28.19 21.43 -8.51
N THR A 392 -27.68 20.19 -8.47
CA THR A 392 -26.95 19.58 -9.58
C THR A 392 -27.85 19.31 -10.78
N MET A 393 -29.18 19.25 -10.57
CA MET A 393 -30.18 18.84 -11.54
C MET A 393 -29.88 17.45 -12.13
N ASP A 394 -29.18 16.61 -11.37
CA ASP A 394 -28.78 15.26 -11.75
C ASP A 394 -29.96 14.30 -11.95
N TRP A 395 -31.07 14.54 -11.25
CA TRP A 395 -32.36 13.89 -11.47
C TRP A 395 -32.97 14.20 -12.86
N LYS A 396 -32.49 15.24 -13.56
CA LYS A 396 -32.97 15.66 -14.87
C LYS A 396 -32.04 15.24 -16.01
N PHE A 397 -30.73 15.22 -15.79
CA PHE A 397 -29.75 14.92 -16.84
C PHE A 397 -29.33 13.46 -16.84
N ALA A 398 -29.26 12.87 -18.03
CA ALA A 398 -28.78 11.49 -18.21
C ALA A 398 -27.25 11.39 -18.33
N GLU A 399 -26.55 12.51 -18.53
CA GLU A 399 -25.10 12.56 -18.80
C GLU A 399 -24.36 13.31 -17.69
N GLY A 400 -23.38 12.65 -17.06
CA GLY A 400 -22.57 13.23 -15.99
C GLY A 400 -21.80 14.50 -16.39
N GLN A 401 -21.39 14.61 -17.66
CA GLN A 401 -20.68 15.80 -18.15
C GLN A 401 -21.54 17.06 -18.07
N LEU A 402 -22.83 16.98 -18.41
CA LEU A 402 -23.73 18.13 -18.35
C LEU A 402 -23.96 18.59 -16.90
N ILE A 403 -24.07 17.63 -15.98
CA ILE A 403 -24.17 17.90 -14.55
C ILE A 403 -22.91 18.62 -14.07
N TYR A 404 -21.73 18.07 -14.40
CA TYR A 404 -20.43 18.66 -14.06
C TYR A 404 -20.28 20.09 -14.60
N ASP A 405 -20.55 20.31 -15.89
CA ASP A 405 -20.42 21.64 -16.51
C ASP A 405 -21.36 22.66 -15.84
N GLN A 406 -22.59 22.24 -15.50
CA GLN A 406 -23.54 23.07 -14.81
C GLN A 406 -23.08 23.46 -13.40
N ILE A 407 -22.64 22.51 -12.57
CA ILE A 407 -22.22 22.82 -11.19
C ILE A 407 -20.91 23.58 -11.16
N MET A 408 -19.98 23.32 -12.09
CA MET A 408 -18.74 24.08 -12.21
C MET A 408 -18.98 25.55 -12.55
N SER A 409 -20.05 25.86 -13.30
CA SER A 409 -20.45 27.25 -13.59
C SER A 409 -21.02 28.00 -12.39
N GLN A 410 -21.35 27.29 -11.30
CA GLN A 410 -21.97 27.83 -10.09
C GLN A 410 -21.03 27.88 -8.88
N LEU A 411 -19.73 27.59 -9.08
CA LEU A 411 -18.75 27.57 -8.01
C LEU A 411 -18.75 28.88 -7.20
N SER A 412 -18.78 28.74 -5.88
CA SER A 412 -18.79 29.84 -4.92
C SER A 412 -18.09 29.45 -3.61
N ASP A 413 -17.82 30.43 -2.74
CA ASP A 413 -17.07 30.18 -1.50
C ASP A 413 -17.84 29.38 -0.43
N ASP A 414 -19.17 29.19 -0.57
CA ASP A 414 -19.99 28.39 0.33
C ASP A 414 -21.09 27.66 -0.46
N MET A 415 -20.89 26.36 -0.67
CA MET A 415 -21.79 25.52 -1.46
C MET A 415 -22.35 24.36 -0.64
N LEU A 416 -23.66 24.27 -0.56
CA LEU A 416 -24.38 23.09 -0.10
C LEU A 416 -25.00 22.42 -1.32
N VAL A 417 -24.34 21.37 -1.80
CA VAL A 417 -24.62 20.73 -3.09
C VAL A 417 -25.55 19.55 -2.90
N LEU A 418 -26.67 19.55 -3.63
CA LEU A 418 -27.62 18.44 -3.71
C LEU A 418 -27.27 17.50 -4.88
N PHE A 419 -26.87 16.27 -4.56
CA PHE A 419 -26.81 15.12 -5.46
C PHE A 419 -27.84 14.07 -5.03
N HIS A 420 -28.05 13.08 -5.89
CA HIS A 420 -28.80 11.86 -5.60
C HIS A 420 -27.90 10.65 -5.88
N ASP A 421 -27.54 9.87 -4.85
CA ASP A 421 -26.67 8.70 -5.01
C ASP A 421 -27.40 7.47 -5.57
N SER A 422 -28.66 7.63 -5.98
CA SER A 422 -29.46 6.65 -6.71
C SER A 422 -29.35 6.73 -8.24
N HIS A 423 -28.58 7.68 -8.78
CA HIS A 423 -28.46 7.90 -10.23
C HIS A 423 -27.00 7.78 -10.69
N GLN A 424 -26.75 7.00 -11.74
CA GLN A 424 -25.39 6.81 -12.28
C GLN A 424 -24.78 8.11 -12.81
N ALA A 425 -25.57 8.97 -13.45
CA ALA A 425 -25.08 10.25 -13.97
C ALA A 425 -24.52 11.16 -12.87
N SER A 426 -25.10 11.11 -11.66
CA SER A 426 -24.59 11.80 -10.47
C SER A 426 -23.21 11.31 -10.08
N ILE A 427 -22.99 9.99 -10.11
CA ILE A 427 -21.70 9.37 -9.77
C ILE A 427 -20.64 9.72 -10.82
N ASP A 428 -21.01 9.69 -12.09
CA ASP A 428 -20.11 10.07 -13.19
C ASP A 428 -19.67 11.55 -13.05
N ALA A 429 -20.60 12.45 -12.72
CA ALA A 429 -20.32 13.85 -12.45
C ALA A 429 -19.45 14.04 -11.20
N LEU A 430 -19.76 13.31 -10.11
CA LEU A 430 -19.00 13.32 -8.86
C LEU A 430 -17.53 12.94 -9.09
N GLY A 431 -17.29 11.94 -9.96
CA GLY A 431 -15.95 11.48 -10.34
C GLY A 431 -15.09 12.54 -11.03
N MET A 432 -15.71 13.57 -11.63
CA MET A 432 -15.03 14.74 -12.21
C MET A 432 -15.00 15.92 -11.23
N PHE A 433 -16.07 16.12 -10.48
CA PHE A 433 -16.26 17.29 -9.63
C PHE A 433 -15.36 17.27 -8.39
N VAL A 434 -15.29 16.15 -7.66
CA VAL A 434 -14.46 16.04 -6.44
C VAL A 434 -12.97 16.33 -6.73
N PRO A 435 -12.33 15.72 -7.75
CA PRO A 435 -10.95 16.08 -8.09
C PRO A 435 -10.77 17.56 -8.43
N ALA A 436 -11.71 18.17 -9.17
CA ALA A 436 -11.62 19.58 -9.55
C ALA A 436 -11.72 20.52 -8.34
N LEU A 437 -12.52 20.16 -7.33
CA LEU A 437 -12.65 20.89 -6.06
C LEU A 437 -11.38 20.75 -5.19
N VAL A 438 -10.80 19.54 -5.13
CA VAL A 438 -9.53 19.30 -4.43
C VAL A 438 -8.40 20.14 -5.05
N GLU A 439 -8.30 20.18 -6.38
CA GLU A 439 -7.33 21.02 -7.10
C GLU A 439 -7.53 22.52 -6.83
N ARG A 440 -8.75 22.94 -6.50
CA ARG A 440 -9.11 24.33 -6.16
C ARG A 440 -9.04 24.61 -4.66
N HIS A 441 -8.54 23.66 -3.87
CA HIS A 441 -8.42 23.72 -2.42
C HIS A 441 -9.75 23.98 -1.70
N TYR A 442 -10.87 23.47 -2.20
CA TYR A 442 -12.11 23.51 -1.44
C TYR A 442 -11.99 22.70 -0.15
N LYS A 443 -12.48 23.26 0.96
CA LYS A 443 -12.64 22.55 2.22
C LYS A 443 -13.99 21.84 2.22
N PHE A 444 -13.95 20.51 2.30
CA PHE A 444 -15.16 19.71 2.47
C PHE A 444 -15.60 19.74 3.93
N VAL A 445 -16.84 20.16 4.17
CA VAL A 445 -17.35 20.44 5.52
C VAL A 445 -18.73 19.82 5.77
N ASP A 446 -19.12 19.72 7.05
CA ASP A 446 -20.49 19.43 7.44
C ASP A 446 -21.43 20.58 7.00
N PRO A 447 -22.69 20.31 6.62
CA PRO A 447 -23.63 21.35 6.20
C PRO A 447 -23.76 22.52 7.19
N THR A 448 -23.51 22.31 8.48
CA THR A 448 -23.63 23.34 9.53
C THR A 448 -22.42 24.26 9.66
N GLU A 449 -21.33 24.01 8.92
CA GLU A 449 -20.09 24.81 8.95
C GLU A 449 -20.02 25.87 7.82
N LEU A 450 -21.02 25.88 6.93
CA LEU A 450 -21.19 26.89 5.89
C LEU A 450 -21.71 28.21 6.48
N GLU A 451 -21.34 29.34 5.88
CA GLU A 451 -21.70 30.67 6.41
C GLU A 451 -23.20 30.97 6.32
N PHE A 452 -23.85 30.50 5.26
CA PHE A 452 -25.27 30.73 5.06
C PHE A 452 -26.13 29.79 5.90
N ASP A 453 -27.20 30.34 6.45
CA ASP A 453 -28.21 29.55 7.15
C ASP A 453 -29.07 28.78 6.14
N PHE A 454 -28.53 27.68 5.61
CA PHE A 454 -29.26 26.75 4.73
C PHE A 454 -30.15 25.79 5.52
N ARG A 455 -30.81 26.35 6.54
CA ARG A 455 -31.72 25.67 7.44
C ARG A 455 -33.05 26.42 7.44
N TYR A 456 -34.13 25.71 7.75
CA TYR A 456 -35.42 26.34 8.03
C TYR A 456 -35.50 26.83 9.47
#